data_AF-A0A2P8DPY2-F1
#
_entry.id   AF-A0A2P8DPY2-F1
#
_cell.length_a   1.000
_cell.length_b   1.000
_cell.length_c   1.000
_cell.angle_alpha   90.00
_cell.angle_beta   90.00
_cell.angle_gamma   90.00
#
_symmetry.space_group_name_H-M   'P 1'
#
loop_
_entity.id
_entity.type
_entity.pdbx_description
1 polymer ?
#
loop_
_entity_poly.entity_id
_entity_poly.type
_entity_poly.pdbx_seq_one_letter_code
_entity_poly.pdbx_strand_id
1 'polypeptide(L)'
;MRRWISKGGFRKRKDAKGLKGCSVKAQGETLRTRKNSRIPEVRRADLEGDSIQVNRKSMITPLFKKLNFKAHSHILVLNSPSSFQREMEQMASETPILKSLQNIERLHFILVFVKTLHEIEDSIADIYHKLEGDAILWYCYPKASSKRYTCEFNRDTGWSALGKFNLEGVRQVAIDEDWSAIRFRKLEFIKNMTRRDSMKLSGREGT
;
A
#
# COMPACT_ATOMS: atom_id res chain seq x y z
N MET A 1 30.42 -8.77 -40.77
CA MET A 1 30.02 -9.94 -41.59
C MET A 1 29.35 -10.94 -40.65
N ARG A 2 28.13 -11.45 -40.78
CA ARG A 2 27.06 -11.47 -41.80
C ARG A 2 25.73 -11.55 -41.03
N ARG A 3 24.89 -10.51 -41.02
CA ARG A 3 23.54 -10.45 -41.64
C ARG A 3 23.01 -11.78 -42.19
N TRP A 4 21.88 -12.26 -41.66
CA TRP A 4 20.89 -13.06 -42.40
C TRP A 4 19.48 -12.60 -42.04
N ILE A 5 18.67 -12.44 -43.09
CA ILE A 5 17.31 -11.90 -43.18
C ILE A 5 16.49 -12.99 -43.85
N SER A 6 15.23 -13.21 -43.44
CA SER A 6 14.04 -13.44 -44.31
C SER A 6 12.86 -13.92 -43.44
N LYS A 7 11.77 -13.16 -43.34
CA LYS A 7 10.65 -12.95 -44.28
C LYS A 7 9.64 -14.11 -44.32
N GLY A 8 8.38 -13.77 -44.09
CA GLY A 8 7.22 -14.37 -44.78
C GLY A 8 6.04 -14.71 -43.88
N GLY A 9 4.84 -14.19 -44.20
CA GLY A 9 3.60 -14.77 -43.66
C GLY A 9 2.36 -13.87 -43.55
N PHE A 10 1.99 -13.17 -44.62
CA PHE A 10 0.73 -12.42 -44.73
C PHE A 10 -0.49 -13.35 -44.76
N ARG A 11 -1.55 -13.07 -43.97
CA ARG A 11 -2.91 -13.57 -44.28
C ARG A 11 -4.01 -12.70 -43.67
N LYS A 12 -4.74 -12.01 -44.55
CA LYS A 12 -6.02 -11.32 -44.32
C LYS A 12 -7.17 -12.31 -44.09
N ARG A 13 -8.17 -11.90 -43.28
CA ARG A 13 -9.62 -12.12 -43.45
C ARG A 13 -10.33 -11.21 -42.42
N LYS A 14 -10.96 -10.11 -42.85
CA LYS A 14 -12.40 -9.96 -43.21
C LYS A 14 -13.33 -10.56 -42.14
N ASP A 15 -14.07 -9.70 -41.44
CA ASP A 15 -15.54 -9.71 -41.44
C ASP A 15 -16.06 -8.43 -40.78
N ALA A 16 -16.73 -7.60 -41.58
CA ALA A 16 -17.53 -6.46 -41.14
C ALA A 16 -18.98 -6.70 -41.59
N LYS A 17 -19.85 -6.97 -40.62
CA LYS A 17 -21.32 -6.94 -40.73
C LYS A 17 -21.72 -5.85 -39.72
N GLY A 18 -22.38 -4.77 -40.08
CA GLY A 18 -23.65 -4.72 -40.79
C GLY A 18 -24.71 -4.31 -39.78
N LEU A 19 -24.84 -3.01 -39.52
CA LEU A 19 -25.97 -2.44 -38.77
C LEU A 19 -26.61 -1.36 -39.62
N LYS A 20 -27.84 -1.68 -40.04
CA LYS A 20 -28.72 -0.87 -40.86
C LYS A 20 -29.26 0.29 -40.02
N GLY A 21 -29.45 1.42 -40.69
CA GLY A 21 -30.01 2.63 -40.10
C GLY A 21 -31.46 2.47 -39.65
N CYS A 22 -31.85 3.37 -38.76
CA CYS A 22 -33.24 3.76 -38.57
C CYS A 22 -33.26 5.30 -38.61
N SER A 23 -33.91 5.82 -39.64
CA SER A 23 -34.20 7.23 -39.83
C SER A 23 -35.69 7.40 -39.60
N VAL A 24 -36.06 8.28 -38.66
CA VAL A 24 -37.42 8.84 -38.58
C VAL A 24 -37.31 10.33 -38.26
N LYS A 25 -37.73 11.09 -39.27
CA LYS A 25 -38.26 12.46 -39.33
C LYS A 25 -39.34 12.68 -38.24
N ALA A 26 -39.81 13.86 -37.84
CA ALA A 26 -39.55 15.28 -38.06
C ALA A 26 -40.58 16.03 -37.14
N GLN A 27 -40.57 17.38 -37.20
CA GLN A 27 -41.65 18.31 -36.79
C GLN A 27 -41.70 18.56 -35.27
N GLY A 28 -41.51 19.76 -34.73
CA GLY A 28 -41.79 21.09 -35.25
C GLY A 28 -43.10 21.59 -34.64
N GLU A 29 -43.05 22.23 -33.47
CA GLU A 29 -44.19 23.00 -32.98
C GLU A 29 -43.74 24.13 -32.04
N THR A 30 -43.82 25.34 -32.59
CA THR A 30 -43.76 26.61 -31.88
C THR A 30 -45.12 26.91 -31.24
N LEU A 31 -45.15 27.13 -29.93
CA LEU A 31 -46.26 27.82 -29.27
C LEU A 31 -45.73 28.95 -28.38
N ARG A 32 -46.09 30.16 -28.82
CA ARG A 32 -45.97 31.44 -28.13
C ARG A 32 -47.20 31.62 -27.25
N THR A 33 -47.12 32.58 -26.32
CA THR A 33 -48.14 33.08 -25.36
C THR A 33 -48.09 32.40 -23.99
N ARG A 34 -48.27 33.07 -22.85
CA ARG A 34 -48.72 34.43 -22.55
C ARG A 34 -48.19 34.83 -21.16
N LYS A 35 -48.17 36.14 -20.93
CA LYS A 35 -47.73 36.84 -19.72
C LYS A 35 -48.47 36.42 -18.44
N ASN A 36 -47.75 36.64 -17.34
CA ASN A 36 -48.23 37.16 -16.06
C ASN A 36 -48.64 36.13 -14.99
N SER A 37 -47.79 35.96 -13.99
CA SER A 37 -48.23 35.96 -12.60
C SER A 37 -47.03 36.23 -11.68
N ARG A 38 -47.28 37.10 -10.71
CA ARG A 38 -46.34 37.59 -9.70
C ARG A 38 -45.71 36.41 -8.97
N ILE A 39 -44.38 36.37 -8.96
CA ILE A 39 -43.64 35.62 -7.94
C ILE A 39 -43.23 36.67 -6.89
N PRO A 40 -43.64 36.52 -5.62
CA PRO A 40 -43.21 37.42 -4.56
C PRO A 40 -41.70 37.35 -4.41
N GLU A 41 -41.08 38.52 -4.22
CA GLU A 41 -39.68 38.67 -3.85
C GLU A 41 -39.43 37.95 -2.53
N VAL A 42 -38.98 36.70 -2.63
CA VAL A 42 -38.51 35.92 -1.48
C VAL A 42 -37.25 36.59 -0.96
N ARG A 43 -37.38 37.18 0.22
CA ARG A 43 -36.30 37.75 1.01
C ARG A 43 -35.12 36.79 1.03
N ARG A 44 -33.93 37.28 0.65
CA ARG A 44 -32.65 36.62 0.91
C ARG A 44 -32.47 36.53 2.43
N ALA A 45 -32.93 35.43 3.00
CA ALA A 45 -32.51 34.96 4.31
C ALA A 45 -32.46 33.44 4.21
N ASP A 46 -31.36 32.88 4.70
CA ASP A 46 -31.23 31.47 5.05
C ASP A 46 -30.98 30.51 3.87
N LEU A 47 -29.87 30.76 3.16
CA LEU A 47 -29.04 29.67 2.62
C LEU A 47 -27.72 29.65 3.41
N GLU A 48 -27.82 29.50 4.73
CA GLU A 48 -26.74 28.89 5.49
C GLU A 48 -26.77 27.42 5.09
N GLY A 49 -25.84 27.06 4.20
CA GLY A 49 -25.58 25.67 3.91
C GLY A 49 -25.25 24.98 5.22
N ASP A 50 -26.13 24.08 5.64
CA ASP A 50 -25.81 23.03 6.58
C ASP A 50 -24.61 22.28 6.00
N SER A 51 -23.44 22.73 6.41
CA SER A 51 -22.20 22.01 6.28
C SER A 51 -22.40 20.78 7.14
N ILE A 52 -22.89 19.70 6.51
CA ILE A 52 -22.83 18.37 7.08
C ILE A 52 -21.34 18.15 7.30
N GLN A 53 -20.89 18.41 8.53
CA GLN A 53 -19.63 17.95 9.04
C GLN A 53 -19.76 16.44 9.06
N VAL A 54 -19.45 15.81 7.92
CA VAL A 54 -19.32 14.38 7.81
C VAL A 54 -18.21 14.05 8.79
N ASN A 55 -18.61 13.59 9.97
CA ASN A 55 -17.72 13.17 11.02
C ASN A 55 -16.96 11.97 10.45
N ARG A 56 -15.88 12.20 9.70
CA ARG A 56 -15.01 11.19 9.11
C ARG A 56 -14.34 10.48 10.26
N LYS A 57 -15.02 9.50 10.82
CA LYS A 57 -14.43 8.53 11.73
C LYS A 57 -13.30 7.88 10.95
N SER A 58 -12.05 8.20 11.32
CA SER A 58 -10.87 7.58 10.74
C SER A 58 -11.04 6.06 10.75
N MET A 59 -11.05 5.46 9.56
CA MET A 59 -11.27 4.03 9.34
C MET A 59 -9.95 3.25 9.40
N ILE A 60 -8.98 3.71 10.19
CA ILE A 60 -7.76 2.95 10.46
C ILE A 60 -8.15 1.69 11.26
N THR A 61 -7.81 0.53 10.72
CA THR A 61 -8.13 -0.76 11.35
C THR A 61 -7.40 -0.92 12.68
N PRO A 62 -7.93 -1.73 13.62
CA PRO A 62 -7.23 -2.03 14.88
C PRO A 62 -5.82 -2.59 14.65
N LEU A 63 -5.59 -3.34 13.57
CA LEU A 63 -4.28 -3.86 13.23
C LEU A 63 -3.31 -2.73 12.85
N PHE A 64 -3.71 -1.81 11.96
CA PHE A 64 -2.83 -0.71 11.56
C PHE A 64 -2.54 0.27 12.71
N LYS A 65 -3.45 0.42 13.66
CA LYS A 65 -3.17 1.11 14.94
C LYS A 65 -2.07 0.41 15.73
N LYS A 66 -2.12 -0.92 15.85
CA LYS A 66 -1.08 -1.71 16.53
C LYS A 66 0.27 -1.62 15.81
N LEU A 67 0.26 -1.58 14.48
CA LEU A 67 1.44 -1.41 13.61
C LEU A 67 1.98 0.03 13.59
N ASN A 68 1.49 0.92 14.46
CA ASN A 68 1.93 2.31 14.59
C ASN A 68 1.69 3.17 13.34
N PHE A 69 0.67 2.87 12.53
CA PHE A 69 0.30 3.75 11.43
C PHE A 69 -0.22 5.11 11.95
N LYS A 70 0.31 6.21 11.40
CA LYS A 70 0.02 7.60 11.80
C LYS A 70 -0.30 8.50 10.59
N ALA A 71 -1.19 8.05 9.71
CA ALA A 71 -1.61 8.79 8.52
C ALA A 71 -0.45 9.14 7.56
N HIS A 72 0.45 8.18 7.31
CA HIS A 72 1.51 8.34 6.31
C HIS A 72 0.92 8.44 4.90
N SER A 73 1.64 9.12 4.00
CA SER A 73 1.19 9.42 2.62
C SER A 73 0.95 8.19 1.76
N HIS A 74 1.58 7.06 2.11
CA HIS A 74 1.37 5.76 1.49
C HIS A 74 1.82 4.64 2.43
N ILE A 75 1.37 3.43 2.14
CA ILE A 75 1.82 2.19 2.78
C ILE A 75 2.47 1.35 1.68
N LEU A 76 3.74 1.00 1.84
CA LEU A 76 4.36 -0.04 0.99
C LEU A 76 4.11 -1.42 1.61
N VAL A 77 3.55 -2.34 0.82
CA VAL A 77 3.36 -3.74 1.22
C VAL A 77 4.00 -4.66 0.18
N LEU A 78 5.04 -5.38 0.56
CA LEU A 78 5.73 -6.33 -0.31
C LEU A 78 5.40 -7.78 0.08
N ASN A 79 5.21 -8.64 -0.93
CA ASN A 79 5.03 -10.10 -0.79
C ASN A 79 3.88 -10.55 0.13
N SER A 80 2.84 -9.73 0.31
CA SER A 80 1.74 -10.04 1.24
C SER A 80 1.00 -11.33 0.92
N PRO A 81 0.63 -12.15 1.92
CA PRO A 81 -0.21 -13.31 1.73
C PRO A 81 -1.65 -12.90 1.40
N SER A 82 -2.42 -13.81 0.80
CA SER A 82 -3.83 -13.58 0.49
C SER A 82 -4.69 -13.28 1.72
N SER A 83 -4.32 -13.80 2.91
CA SER A 83 -5.01 -13.50 4.17
C SER A 83 -4.96 -12.01 4.54
N PHE A 84 -3.95 -11.28 4.07
CA PHE A 84 -3.76 -9.87 4.37
C PHE A 84 -4.54 -8.93 3.42
N GLN A 85 -5.14 -9.45 2.36
CA GLN A 85 -5.83 -8.66 1.34
C GLN A 85 -6.99 -7.82 1.92
N ARG A 86 -7.75 -8.36 2.89
CA ARG A 86 -8.85 -7.65 3.54
C ARG A 86 -8.38 -6.40 4.29
N GLU A 87 -7.26 -6.50 5.01
CA GLU A 87 -6.69 -5.37 5.76
C GLU A 87 -6.19 -4.29 4.81
N MET A 88 -5.62 -4.68 3.67
CA MET A 88 -5.24 -3.73 2.62
C MET A 88 -6.46 -3.02 2.02
N GLU A 89 -7.53 -3.73 1.69
CA GLU A 89 -8.76 -3.12 1.14
C GLU A 89 -9.38 -2.10 2.10
N GLN A 90 -9.40 -2.40 3.39
CA GLN A 90 -9.89 -1.46 4.41
C GLN A 90 -9.02 -0.21 4.49
N MET A 91 -7.70 -0.37 4.49
CA MET A 91 -6.76 0.75 4.56
C MET A 91 -6.66 1.57 3.26
N ALA A 92 -7.01 1.01 2.11
CA ALA A 92 -6.99 1.71 0.82
C ALA A 92 -7.94 2.93 0.79
N SER A 93 -8.95 2.95 1.67
CA SER A 93 -9.83 4.12 1.86
C SER A 93 -9.17 5.28 2.62
N GLU A 94 -8.11 5.00 3.39
CA GLU A 94 -7.39 5.98 4.22
C GLU A 94 -6.10 6.47 3.57
N THR A 95 -5.36 5.59 2.89
CA THR A 95 -4.08 5.95 2.25
C THR A 95 -3.76 5.00 1.08
N PRO A 96 -3.06 5.47 0.03
CA PRO A 96 -2.61 4.61 -1.05
C PRO A 96 -1.73 3.45 -0.57
N ILE A 97 -2.04 2.24 -1.08
CA ILE A 97 -1.23 1.05 -0.84
C ILE A 97 -0.43 0.73 -2.10
N LEU A 98 0.89 0.73 -1.95
CA LEU A 98 1.85 0.42 -2.99
C LEU A 98 2.33 -1.01 -2.81
N LYS A 99 2.38 -1.78 -3.91
CA LYS A 99 2.80 -3.19 -3.91
C LYS A 99 4.14 -3.44 -4.61
N SER A 100 4.79 -2.38 -5.09
CA SER A 100 6.10 -2.43 -5.75
C SER A 100 6.92 -1.20 -5.38
N LEU A 101 8.24 -1.28 -5.57
CA LEU A 101 9.18 -0.19 -5.29
C LEU A 101 9.36 0.81 -6.46
N GLN A 102 8.58 0.64 -7.54
CA GLN A 102 8.72 1.42 -8.75
C GLN A 102 8.30 2.87 -8.51
N ASN A 103 9.15 3.82 -8.91
CA ASN A 103 8.92 5.27 -8.77
C ASN A 103 8.69 5.75 -7.33
N ILE A 104 9.22 5.03 -6.33
CA ILE A 104 9.19 5.46 -4.94
C ILE A 104 10.58 5.92 -4.52
N GLU A 105 10.69 7.19 -4.12
CA GLU A 105 11.95 7.76 -3.63
C GLU A 105 12.03 7.73 -2.11
N ARG A 106 10.91 7.91 -1.41
CA ARG A 106 10.86 8.10 0.04
C ARG A 106 9.79 7.25 0.67
N LEU A 107 10.17 6.49 1.69
CA LEU A 107 9.35 5.53 2.39
C LEU A 107 9.28 5.87 3.88
N HIS A 108 8.06 5.97 4.41
CA HIS A 108 7.82 6.20 5.84
C HIS A 108 7.13 5.02 6.54
N PHE A 109 6.38 4.19 5.82
CA PHE A 109 5.65 3.08 6.40
C PHE A 109 5.64 1.87 5.47
N ILE A 110 6.24 0.77 5.93
CA ILE A 110 6.57 -0.39 5.11
C ILE A 110 6.21 -1.67 5.85
N LEU A 111 5.58 -2.61 5.15
CA LEU A 111 5.46 -4.00 5.53
C LEU A 111 6.11 -4.88 4.46
N VAL A 112 7.03 -5.75 4.88
CA VAL A 112 7.65 -6.75 4.01
C VAL A 112 7.35 -8.13 4.56
N PHE A 113 6.67 -8.97 3.79
CA PHE A 113 6.42 -10.36 4.17
C PHE A 113 7.55 -11.24 3.64
N VAL A 114 8.16 -12.01 4.54
CA VAL A 114 9.37 -12.79 4.28
C VAL A 114 9.25 -14.18 4.92
N LYS A 115 9.86 -15.16 4.26
CA LYS A 115 9.93 -16.56 4.68
C LYS A 115 11.35 -17.10 4.60
N THR A 116 12.22 -16.53 3.76
CA THR A 116 13.62 -16.94 3.61
C THR A 116 14.59 -15.85 4.06
N LEU A 117 15.83 -16.23 4.37
CA LEU A 117 16.89 -15.27 4.70
C LEU A 117 17.25 -14.40 3.48
N HIS A 118 17.23 -14.99 2.29
CA HIS A 118 17.50 -14.28 1.04
C HIS A 118 16.46 -13.18 0.78
N GLU A 119 15.17 -13.43 1.02
CA GLU A 119 14.13 -12.41 0.91
C GLU A 119 14.37 -11.22 1.86
N ILE A 120 14.93 -11.46 3.06
CA ILE A 120 15.32 -10.37 3.98
C ILE A 120 16.48 -9.56 3.39
N GLU A 121 17.52 -10.22 2.90
CA GLU A 121 18.72 -9.58 2.35
C GLU A 121 18.41 -8.73 1.12
N ASP A 122 17.66 -9.27 0.15
CA ASP A 122 17.30 -8.57 -1.07
C ASP A 122 16.40 -7.37 -0.76
N SER A 123 15.36 -7.58 0.04
CA SER A 123 14.41 -6.51 0.33
C SER A 123 15.03 -5.38 1.15
N ILE A 124 15.94 -5.66 2.10
CA ILE A 124 16.59 -4.57 2.82
C ILE A 124 17.51 -3.75 1.92
N ALA A 125 18.26 -4.41 1.02
CA ALA A 125 19.14 -3.73 0.08
C ALA A 125 18.36 -2.75 -0.81
N ASP A 126 17.17 -3.14 -1.27
CA ASP A 126 16.33 -2.30 -2.13
C ASP A 126 15.64 -1.14 -1.38
N ILE A 127 15.22 -1.34 -0.13
CA ILE A 127 14.43 -0.35 0.61
C ILE A 127 15.26 0.60 1.46
N TYR A 128 16.43 0.21 1.95
CA TYR A 128 17.13 0.94 3.02
C TYR A 128 17.43 2.40 2.63
N HIS A 129 17.93 2.61 1.41
CA HIS A 129 18.27 3.95 0.89
C HIS A 129 17.05 4.86 0.69
N LYS A 130 15.84 4.29 0.63
CA LYS A 130 14.57 5.01 0.47
C LYS A 130 13.91 5.32 1.82
N LEU A 131 14.40 4.77 2.93
CA LEU A 131 13.82 5.01 4.27
C LEU A 131 14.09 6.45 4.71
N GLU A 132 13.04 7.25 4.81
CA GLU A 132 13.13 8.66 5.20
C GLU A 132 12.86 8.86 6.70
N GLY A 133 13.83 9.48 7.39
CA GLY A 133 13.74 9.77 8.82
C GLY A 133 13.52 8.52 9.67
N ASP A 134 12.65 8.64 10.68
CA ASP A 134 12.23 7.55 11.58
C ASP A 134 11.13 6.68 10.94
N ALA A 135 11.43 6.13 9.76
CA ALA A 135 10.51 5.27 9.03
C ALA A 135 10.09 4.05 9.85
N ILE A 136 8.84 3.64 9.68
CA ILE A 136 8.25 2.47 10.31
C ILE A 136 8.40 1.28 9.35
N LEU A 137 9.44 0.49 9.57
CA LEU A 137 9.73 -0.71 8.81
C LEU A 137 9.31 -1.95 9.60
N TRP A 138 8.37 -2.72 9.06
CA TRP A 138 7.96 -4.01 9.62
C TRP A 138 8.38 -5.15 8.70
N TYR A 139 9.08 -6.13 9.27
CA TYR A 139 9.26 -7.44 8.66
C TYR A 139 8.25 -8.42 9.25
N CYS A 140 7.45 -9.03 8.38
CA CYS A 140 6.38 -9.94 8.70
C CYS A 140 6.83 -11.36 8.35
N TYR A 141 6.71 -12.29 9.28
CA TYR A 141 7.17 -13.67 9.13
C TYR A 141 6.14 -14.66 9.69
N PRO A 142 6.09 -15.89 9.14
CA PRO A 142 5.25 -16.94 9.68
C PRO A 142 5.57 -17.25 11.14
N LYS A 143 4.53 -17.44 11.94
CA LYS A 143 4.68 -17.98 13.29
C LYS A 143 5.08 -19.44 13.20
N ALA A 144 5.90 -19.89 14.15
CA ALA A 144 6.21 -21.32 14.30
C ALA A 144 4.96 -22.20 14.53
N SER A 145 3.88 -21.60 15.07
CA SER A 145 2.59 -22.28 15.27
C SER A 145 1.70 -22.32 14.01
N SER A 146 2.08 -21.65 12.92
CA SER A 146 1.28 -21.66 11.69
C SER A 146 1.26 -23.06 11.10
N LYS A 147 0.06 -23.53 10.72
CA LYS A 147 -0.11 -24.79 9.99
C LYS A 147 -0.02 -24.60 8.47
N ARG A 148 -0.02 -23.35 8.00
CA ARG A 148 -0.13 -22.97 6.58
C ARG A 148 1.20 -22.51 6.00
N TYR A 149 2.06 -21.93 6.82
CA TYR A 149 3.30 -21.31 6.38
C TYR A 149 4.47 -21.77 7.24
N THR A 150 5.62 -21.91 6.60
CA THR A 150 6.92 -22.17 7.23
C THR A 150 7.92 -21.12 6.76
N CYS A 151 8.99 -20.93 7.53
CA CYS A 151 10.09 -20.02 7.23
C CYS A 151 11.41 -20.57 7.76
N GLU A 152 12.52 -20.10 7.20
CA GLU A 152 13.88 -20.54 7.52
C GLU A 152 14.41 -20.02 8.87
N PHE A 153 13.72 -19.04 9.45
CA PHE A 153 14.12 -18.36 10.68
C PHE A 153 12.92 -18.25 11.64
N ASN A 154 13.14 -17.64 12.80
CA ASN A 154 12.09 -17.42 13.79
C ASN A 154 12.16 -16.00 14.36
N ARG A 155 11.37 -15.73 15.39
CA ARG A 155 11.27 -14.41 16.03
C ARG A 155 12.60 -13.86 16.55
N ASP A 156 13.54 -14.73 16.90
CA ASP A 156 14.82 -14.38 17.55
C ASP A 156 16.03 -14.62 16.62
N THR A 157 15.84 -15.21 15.43
CA THR A 157 16.92 -15.55 14.47
C THR A 157 16.70 -14.95 13.08
N GLY A 158 17.74 -14.93 12.23
CA GLY A 158 17.63 -14.50 10.82
C GLY A 158 17.69 -12.99 10.56
N TRP A 159 17.70 -12.16 11.62
CA TRP A 159 17.68 -10.69 11.49
C TRP A 159 19.07 -10.04 11.38
N SER A 160 20.15 -10.82 11.33
CA SER A 160 21.53 -10.30 11.31
C SER A 160 21.81 -9.41 10.10
N ALA A 161 21.21 -9.71 8.95
CA ALA A 161 21.31 -8.89 7.74
C ALA A 161 20.89 -7.43 8.01
N LEU A 162 19.83 -7.21 8.79
CA LEU A 162 19.33 -5.87 9.12
C LEU A 162 20.30 -5.11 10.04
N GLY A 163 21.03 -5.82 10.90
CA GLY A 163 22.07 -5.24 11.74
C GLY A 163 23.20 -4.57 10.94
N LYS A 164 23.53 -5.10 9.76
CA LYS A 164 24.51 -4.51 8.82
C LYS A 164 24.06 -3.13 8.29
N PHE A 165 22.76 -2.85 8.33
CA PHE A 165 22.16 -1.58 7.95
C PHE A 165 21.87 -0.68 9.17
N ASN A 166 22.48 -0.94 10.32
CA ASN A 166 22.23 -0.20 11.58
C ASN A 166 20.74 -0.16 11.96
N LEU A 167 20.00 -1.23 11.65
CA LEU A 167 18.62 -1.40 12.06
C LEU A 167 18.52 -2.30 13.28
N GLU A 168 17.70 -1.89 14.24
CA GLU A 168 17.44 -2.65 15.45
C GLU A 168 15.96 -2.99 15.58
N GLY A 169 15.68 -4.22 16.01
CA GLY A 169 14.34 -4.68 16.30
C GLY A 169 13.81 -4.03 17.59
N VAL A 170 12.71 -3.29 17.54
CA VAL A 170 12.18 -2.53 18.69
C VAL A 170 10.89 -3.09 19.27
N ARG A 171 10.05 -3.75 18.46
CA ARG A 171 8.73 -4.23 18.88
C ARG A 171 8.28 -5.40 18.03
N GLN A 172 7.58 -6.35 18.63
CA GLN A 172 6.91 -7.44 17.92
C GLN A 172 5.38 -7.32 18.06
N VAL A 173 4.62 -7.65 17.01
CA VAL A 173 3.16 -7.64 16.99
C VAL A 173 2.66 -8.89 16.24
N ALA A 174 1.57 -9.50 16.71
CA ALA A 174 0.86 -10.53 15.93
C ALA A 174 -0.06 -9.87 14.90
N ILE A 175 0.04 -10.29 13.64
CA ILE A 175 -0.84 -9.82 12.54
C ILE A 175 -2.15 -10.59 12.60
N ASP A 176 -2.07 -11.91 12.48
CA ASP A 176 -3.20 -12.84 12.49
C ASP A 176 -2.78 -14.16 13.18
N GLU A 177 -3.49 -15.26 12.95
CA GLU A 177 -3.14 -16.59 13.48
C GLU A 177 -1.79 -17.11 12.94
N ASP A 178 -1.45 -16.75 11.70
CA ASP A 178 -0.34 -17.31 10.94
C ASP A 178 0.92 -16.43 10.96
N TRP A 179 0.78 -15.10 11.09
CA TRP A 179 1.85 -14.14 10.88
C TRP A 179 2.14 -13.27 12.11
N SER A 180 3.42 -13.01 12.34
CA SER A 180 3.91 -11.97 13.26
C SER A 180 4.74 -10.94 12.51
N ALA A 181 4.94 -9.78 13.10
CA ALA A 181 5.79 -8.73 12.56
C ALA A 181 6.74 -8.19 13.63
N ILE A 182 7.97 -7.88 13.23
CA ILE A 182 8.95 -7.14 14.04
C ILE A 182 9.22 -5.79 13.38
N ARG A 183 9.11 -4.73 14.18
CA ARG A 183 9.48 -3.38 13.76
C ARG A 183 10.97 -3.21 13.89
N PHE A 184 11.59 -2.76 12.80
CA PHE A 184 12.97 -2.33 12.75
C PHE A 184 13.04 -0.81 12.68
N ARG A 185 14.03 -0.24 13.37
CA ARG A 185 14.23 1.20 13.47
C ARG A 185 15.72 1.50 13.31
N LYS A 186 16.07 2.56 12.58
CA LYS A 186 17.48 2.98 12.45
C LYS A 186 18.01 3.38 13.82
N LEU A 187 19.24 2.96 14.10
CA LEU A 187 19.90 3.16 15.38
C LEU A 187 19.98 4.64 15.79
N GLU A 188 20.20 5.54 14.82
CA GLU A 188 20.24 6.99 15.02
C GLU A 188 18.97 7.58 15.65
N PHE A 189 17.80 6.95 15.44
CA PHE A 189 16.53 7.42 16.01
C PHE A 189 16.23 6.79 17.38
N ILE A 190 17.03 5.82 17.85
CA ILE A 190 16.78 5.13 19.12
C ILE A 190 17.54 5.82 20.25
N LYS A 191 16.83 6.69 20.99
CA LYS A 191 17.40 7.47 22.10
C LYS A 191 17.86 6.60 23.28
N ASN A 192 17.04 5.61 23.66
CA ASN A 192 17.30 4.75 24.82
C ASN A 192 17.30 3.29 24.38
N MET A 193 18.48 2.70 24.23
CA MET A 193 18.64 1.27 23.98
C MET A 193 18.60 0.52 25.31
N THR A 194 17.43 -0.06 25.64
CA THR A 194 17.23 -0.81 26.89
C THR A 194 17.60 -2.29 26.80
N ARG A 195 18.00 -2.78 25.61
CA ARG A 195 18.42 -4.18 25.41
C ARG A 195 19.90 -4.36 25.74
N ARG A 196 20.25 -5.54 26.27
CA ARG A 196 21.63 -5.96 26.52
C ARG A 196 22.45 -5.92 25.23
N ASP A 197 23.71 -5.50 25.32
CA ASP A 197 24.60 -5.36 24.17
C ASP A 197 24.73 -6.66 23.37
N SER A 198 24.75 -7.80 24.04
CA SER A 198 24.82 -9.13 23.39
C SER A 198 23.63 -9.46 22.50
N MET A 199 22.51 -8.72 22.60
CA MET A 199 21.30 -8.90 21.79
C MET A 199 21.15 -7.85 20.69
N LYS A 200 22.09 -6.90 20.56
CA LYS A 200 22.11 -5.95 19.46
C LYS A 200 22.39 -6.67 18.15
N LEU A 201 21.73 -6.21 17.09
CA LEU A 201 22.00 -6.70 15.74
C LEU A 201 23.17 -5.92 15.12
N SER A 202 23.23 -4.62 15.39
CA SER A 202 24.33 -3.74 15.02
C SER A 202 25.53 -3.95 15.95
N GLY A 203 26.75 -3.80 15.41
CA GLY A 203 27.99 -3.90 16.17
C GLY A 203 28.49 -5.32 16.48
N ARG A 204 27.86 -6.37 15.95
CA ARG A 204 28.45 -7.72 15.91
C ARG A 204 29.48 -7.79 14.78
N GLU A 205 30.68 -7.27 15.04
CA GLU A 205 31.83 -7.66 14.23
C GLU A 205 32.14 -9.14 14.51
N GLY A 206 32.34 -9.90 13.44
CA GLY A 206 32.54 -11.35 13.52
C GLY A 206 33.69 -11.70 14.46
N THR A 207 33.36 -12.45 15.51
CA THR A 207 34.30 -13.33 16.21
C THR A 207 34.44 -14.63 15.45
#